data_AF-A0A380LSM7-F1
#
_entry.id   AF-A0A380LSM7-F1
#
_cell.length_a   1.000
_cell.length_b   1.000
_cell.length_c   1.000
_cell.angle_alpha   90.00
_cell.angle_beta   90.00
_cell.angle_gamma   90.00
#
_symmetry.space_group_name_H-M   'P 1'
#
loop_
_entity.id
_entity.type
_entity.pdbx_description
1 polymer ?
#
loop_
_entity_poly.entity_id
_entity_poly.type
_entity_poly.pdbx_seq_one_letter_code
_entity_poly.pdbx_strand_id
1 'polypeptide(L)'
;MEEILSGEKSIMEYLEILFLSQRSYEQRIEILEKKYGIMFKEESEMRKMCTFSDAIWEKGINIGREEGQKHGVKIGFNEGIRRSVMNLMKNHVTSNIEEAMDLLGVETSLRPDILKSIQIHE
;
A
#
# COMPACT_ATOMS: atom_id res chain seq x y z
N MET A 1 -1.50 28.08 19.86
CA MET A 1 -1.95 27.18 20.95
C MET A 1 -3.25 27.71 21.54
N GLU A 2 -3.33 29.00 21.87
CA GLU A 2 -4.57 29.67 22.33
C GLU A 2 -5.75 29.50 21.37
N GLU A 3 -5.54 29.66 20.06
CA GLU A 3 -6.60 29.52 19.04
C GLU A 3 -7.25 28.13 19.00
N ILE A 4 -6.48 27.07 19.31
CA ILE A 4 -6.97 25.69 19.41
C ILE A 4 -7.78 25.52 20.69
N LEU A 5 -7.30 26.06 21.81
CA LEU A 5 -7.95 25.96 23.12
C LEU A 5 -9.25 26.77 23.21
N SER A 6 -9.40 27.84 22.42
CA SER A 6 -10.59 28.70 22.39
C SER A 6 -11.70 28.20 21.46
N GLY A 7 -11.44 27.23 20.59
CA GLY A 7 -12.41 26.70 19.63
C GLY A 7 -13.45 25.76 20.27
N GLU A 8 -14.59 25.56 19.61
CA GLU A 8 -15.60 24.58 20.04
C GLU A 8 -15.03 23.16 20.12
N LYS A 9 -15.57 22.34 21.03
CA LYS A 9 -15.13 20.95 21.20
C LYS A 9 -15.74 20.10 20.08
N SER A 10 -14.92 19.60 19.17
CA SER A 10 -15.32 18.64 18.15
C SER A 10 -14.74 17.26 18.41
N ILE A 11 -15.56 16.21 18.19
CA ILE A 11 -15.09 14.82 18.24
C ILE A 11 -14.09 14.51 17.11
N MET A 12 -14.25 15.15 15.95
CA MET A 12 -13.30 14.97 14.84
C MET A 12 -11.94 15.54 15.20
N GLU A 13 -11.90 16.75 15.76
CA GLU A 13 -10.67 17.37 16.22
C GLU A 13 -9.99 16.54 17.34
N TYR A 14 -10.78 15.95 18.24
CA TYR A 14 -10.26 15.04 19.26
C TYR A 14 -9.57 13.82 18.63
N LEU A 15 -10.20 13.17 17.64
CA LEU A 15 -9.62 12.03 16.94
C LEU A 15 -8.36 12.43 16.14
N GLU A 16 -8.36 13.60 15.52
CA GLU A 16 -7.18 14.15 14.84
C GLU A 16 -6.03 14.37 15.81
N ILE A 17 -6.29 14.91 17.00
CA ILE A 17 -5.28 15.11 18.04
C ILE A 17 -4.67 13.77 18.48
N LEU A 18 -5.51 12.76 18.72
CA LEU A 18 -5.04 11.46 19.18
C LEU A 18 -4.25 10.69 18.12
N PHE A 19 -4.77 10.60 16.90
CA PHE A 19 -4.30 9.65 15.91
C PHE A 19 -3.45 10.27 14.79
N LEU A 20 -3.68 11.54 14.45
CA LEU A 20 -3.14 12.17 13.24
C LEU A 20 -2.21 13.36 13.52
N SER A 21 -2.21 13.88 14.74
CA SER A 21 -1.38 15.03 15.09
C SER A 21 0.10 14.68 14.96
N GLN A 22 0.92 15.64 14.56
CA GLN A 22 2.39 15.55 14.66
C GLN A 22 2.94 16.22 15.93
N ARG A 23 2.04 16.68 16.83
CA ARG A 23 2.43 17.29 18.10
C ARG A 23 3.11 16.28 19.01
N SER A 24 3.95 16.79 19.91
CA SER A 24 4.53 15.96 20.96
C SER A 24 3.43 15.39 21.85
N TYR A 25 3.77 14.32 22.54
CA TYR A 25 2.85 13.66 23.46
C TYR A 25 2.35 14.62 24.55
N GLU A 26 3.25 15.43 25.11
CA GLU A 26 2.97 16.42 26.15
C GLU A 26 2.01 17.51 25.65
N GLN A 27 2.20 17.98 24.43
CA GLN A 27 1.32 18.97 23.80
C GLN A 27 -0.09 18.41 23.56
N ARG A 28 -0.20 17.12 23.22
CA ARG A 28 -1.50 16.47 23.06
C ARG A 28 -2.20 16.32 24.41
N ILE A 29 -1.48 15.91 25.47
CA ILE A 29 -2.05 15.87 26.83
C ILE A 29 -2.59 17.24 27.19
N GLU A 30 -1.77 18.27 27.01
CA GLU A 30 -2.13 19.63 27.38
C GLU A 30 -3.41 20.10 26.68
N ILE A 31 -3.58 19.78 25.38
CA ILE A 31 -4.80 20.11 24.66
C ILE A 31 -5.98 19.28 25.17
N LEU A 32 -5.80 17.98 25.40
CA LEU A 32 -6.86 17.08 25.87
C LEU A 32 -7.33 17.46 27.29
N GLU A 33 -6.42 17.85 28.16
CA GLU A 33 -6.71 18.34 29.50
C GLU A 33 -7.39 19.71 29.44
N LYS A 34 -6.77 20.70 28.78
CA LYS A 34 -7.26 22.09 28.81
C LYS A 34 -8.53 22.31 28.00
N LYS A 35 -8.64 21.70 26.81
CA LYS A 35 -9.81 21.86 25.93
C LYS A 35 -10.90 20.85 26.25
N TYR A 36 -10.55 19.58 26.42
CA TYR A 36 -11.55 18.52 26.56
C TYR A 36 -11.82 18.12 28.02
N GLY A 37 -10.97 18.51 28.97
CA GLY A 37 -11.11 18.12 30.37
C GLY A 37 -10.74 16.65 30.61
N ILE A 38 -9.99 16.03 29.69
CA ILE A 38 -9.60 14.62 29.76
C ILE A 38 -8.25 14.54 30.45
N MET A 39 -8.25 13.98 31.65
CA MET A 39 -7.05 13.70 32.43
C MET A 39 -6.63 12.26 32.21
N PHE A 40 -5.38 12.05 31.85
CA PHE A 40 -4.81 10.70 31.75
C PHE A 40 -4.26 10.29 33.12
N LYS A 41 -4.66 9.11 33.61
CA LYS A 41 -4.13 8.59 34.88
C LYS A 41 -2.72 8.01 34.72
N GLU A 42 -2.42 7.46 33.55
CA GLU A 42 -1.12 6.93 33.22
C GLU A 42 -0.65 7.39 31.85
N GLU A 43 0.62 7.79 31.79
CA GLU A 43 1.29 8.14 30.53
C GLU A 43 1.21 6.99 29.50
N SER A 44 1.22 5.76 30.02
CA SER A 44 1.23 4.51 29.28
C SER A 44 -0.01 4.33 28.38
N GLU A 45 -1.18 4.78 28.82
CA GLU A 45 -2.46 4.60 28.10
C GLU A 45 -2.52 5.46 26.84
N MET A 46 -2.06 6.70 26.94
CA MET A 46 -2.05 7.60 25.79
C MET A 46 -0.88 7.28 24.84
N ARG A 47 0.27 6.81 25.36
CA ARG A 47 1.34 6.29 24.47
C ARG A 47 0.83 5.13 23.63
N LYS A 48 0.13 4.16 24.24
CA LYS A 48 -0.52 3.06 23.51
C LYS A 48 -1.46 3.57 22.42
N MET A 49 -2.27 4.59 22.74
CA MET A 49 -3.26 5.13 21.81
C MET A 49 -2.63 5.93 20.66
N CYS A 50 -1.57 6.70 20.92
CA CYS A 50 -0.79 7.37 19.87
C CYS A 50 -0.03 6.38 19.00
N THR A 51 0.55 5.31 19.58
CA THR A 51 1.22 4.26 18.80
C THR A 51 0.26 3.34 18.04
N PHE A 52 -1.04 3.41 18.33
CA PHE A 52 -2.03 2.58 17.65
C PHE A 52 -2.16 2.96 16.18
N SER A 53 -2.23 4.26 15.87
CA SER A 53 -2.26 4.72 14.48
C SER A 53 -0.95 4.40 13.75
N ASP A 54 0.19 4.55 14.41
CA ASP A 54 1.50 4.17 13.85
C ASP A 54 1.56 2.67 13.52
N ALA A 55 1.12 1.80 14.44
CA ALA A 55 1.11 0.36 14.24
C ALA A 55 0.19 -0.07 13.08
N ILE A 56 -0.98 0.57 12.94
CA ILE A 56 -1.89 0.32 11.82
C ILE A 56 -1.28 0.83 10.50
N TRP A 57 -0.65 2.00 10.52
CA TRP A 57 0.04 2.56 9.36
C TRP A 57 1.19 1.66 8.88
N GLU A 58 2.06 1.23 9.79
CA GLU A 58 3.16 0.30 9.48
C GLU A 58 2.65 -1.02 8.93
N LYS A 59 1.59 -1.58 9.52
CA LYS A 59 0.94 -2.77 8.99
C LYS A 59 0.42 -2.55 7.57
N GLY A 60 -0.20 -1.41 7.30
CA GLY A 60 -0.67 -1.02 5.97
C GLY A 60 0.47 -0.93 4.96
N ILE A 61 1.59 -0.29 5.33
CA ILE A 61 2.80 -0.21 4.49
C ILE A 61 3.37 -1.60 4.19
N ASN A 62 3.44 -2.48 5.19
CA ASN A 62 3.95 -3.83 5.03
C ASN A 62 3.07 -4.66 4.07
N ILE A 63 1.75 -4.60 4.24
CA ILE A 63 0.79 -5.25 3.33
C ILE A 63 0.95 -4.70 1.92
N GLY A 64 0.94 -3.36 1.76
CA GLY A 64 1.06 -2.72 0.45
C GLY A 64 2.38 -3.05 -0.25
N ARG A 65 3.49 -3.14 0.51
CA ARG A 65 4.79 -3.57 -0.03
C ARG A 65 4.75 -5.03 -0.49
N GLU A 66 4.17 -5.93 0.30
CA GLU A 66 4.08 -7.34 -0.03
C GLU A 66 3.20 -7.58 -1.28
N GLU A 67 2.02 -6.95 -1.32
CA GLU A 67 1.12 -7.02 -2.47
C GLU A 67 1.75 -6.40 -3.72
N GLY A 68 2.38 -5.23 -3.57
CA GLY A 68 3.10 -4.56 -4.65
C GLY A 68 4.25 -5.40 -5.21
N GLN A 69 5.01 -6.07 -4.35
CA GLN A 69 6.09 -6.96 -4.78
C GLN A 69 5.54 -8.19 -5.52
N LYS A 70 4.50 -8.85 -4.99
CA LYS A 70 3.86 -9.99 -5.67
C LYS A 70 3.31 -9.60 -7.04
N HIS A 71 2.64 -8.45 -7.12
CA HIS A 71 2.08 -7.94 -8.36
C HIS A 71 3.17 -7.57 -9.38
N GLY A 72 4.23 -6.88 -8.92
CA GLY A 72 5.36 -6.50 -9.76
C GLY A 72 6.12 -7.70 -10.32
N VAL A 73 6.36 -8.73 -9.52
CA VAL A 73 6.97 -9.98 -9.98
C VAL A 73 6.10 -10.65 -11.04
N LYS A 74 4.78 -10.75 -10.83
CA LYS A 74 3.86 -11.35 -11.80
C LYS A 74 3.85 -10.58 -13.13
N ILE A 75 3.74 -9.25 -13.09
CA ILE A 75 3.76 -8.41 -14.30
C ILE A 75 5.10 -8.57 -15.01
N GLY A 76 6.22 -8.45 -14.30
CA GLY A 76 7.55 -8.53 -14.89
C GLY A 76 7.83 -9.88 -15.55
N PHE A 77 7.40 -10.97 -14.91
CA PHE A 77 7.49 -12.31 -15.48
C PHE A 77 6.67 -12.43 -16.77
N ASN A 78 5.41 -11.97 -16.76
CA ASN A 78 4.54 -12.02 -17.93
C ASN A 78 5.09 -11.17 -19.09
N GLU A 79 5.55 -9.95 -18.82
CA GLU A 79 6.19 -9.08 -19.82
C GLU A 79 7.46 -9.69 -20.40
N GLY A 80 8.26 -10.39 -19.58
CA GLY A 80 9.45 -11.11 -20.03
C GLY A 80 9.13 -12.23 -21.02
N ILE A 81 8.11 -13.04 -20.72
CA ILE A 81 7.64 -14.08 -21.64
C ILE A 81 7.05 -13.44 -22.90
N ARG A 82 6.19 -12.44 -22.75
CA ARG A 82 5.59 -11.70 -23.87
C ARG A 82 6.64 -11.19 -24.83
N ARG A 83 7.69 -10.55 -24.33
CA ARG A 83 8.78 -10.02 -25.16
C ARG A 83 9.55 -11.13 -25.87
N SER A 84 9.76 -12.27 -25.18
CA SER A 84 10.39 -13.45 -25.77
C SER A 84 9.55 -14.03 -26.91
N VAL A 85 8.23 -14.20 -26.69
CA VAL A 85 7.27 -14.64 -27.72
C VAL A 85 7.32 -13.73 -28.95
N MET A 86 7.22 -12.42 -28.74
CA MET A 86 7.26 -11.44 -29.85
C MET A 86 8.61 -11.47 -30.59
N ASN A 87 9.71 -11.68 -29.88
CA ASN A 87 11.03 -11.78 -30.51
C ASN A 87 11.17 -13.05 -31.35
N LEU A 88 10.64 -14.20 -30.90
CA LEU A 88 10.64 -15.44 -31.68
C LEU A 88 9.85 -15.28 -32.97
N MET A 89 8.66 -14.67 -32.89
CA MET A 89 7.83 -14.40 -34.06
C MET A 89 8.50 -13.41 -35.03
N LYS A 90 9.06 -12.32 -34.50
CA LYS A 90 9.75 -11.29 -35.30
C LYS A 90 10.97 -11.86 -36.04
N ASN A 91 11.68 -12.79 -35.41
CA ASN A 91 12.84 -13.45 -36.00
C ASN A 91 12.47 -14.69 -36.84
N HIS A 92 11.17 -14.93 -37.08
CA HIS A 92 10.66 -16.06 -37.86
C HIS A 92 11.11 -17.43 -37.34
N VAL A 93 11.39 -17.54 -36.03
CA VAL A 93 11.71 -18.82 -35.36
C VAL A 93 10.46 -19.67 -35.19
N THR A 94 9.30 -19.02 -35.01
CA THR A 94 7.99 -19.67 -34.90
C THR A 94 6.96 -18.97 -35.79
N SER A 95 5.91 -19.70 -36.16
CA SER A 95 4.88 -19.24 -37.11
C SER A 95 3.72 -18.52 -36.43
N ASN A 96 3.49 -18.79 -35.15
CA ASN A 96 2.41 -18.20 -34.36
C ASN A 96 2.76 -18.12 -32.86
N ILE A 97 1.88 -17.48 -32.08
CA ILE A 97 2.04 -17.25 -30.64
C ILE A 97 2.03 -18.58 -29.85
N GLU A 98 1.20 -19.55 -30.24
CA GLU A 98 1.10 -20.84 -29.54
C GLU A 98 2.39 -21.64 -29.66
N GLU A 99 2.95 -21.74 -30.85
CA GLU A 99 4.24 -22.39 -31.11
C GLU A 99 5.38 -21.69 -30.37
N ALA A 100 5.36 -20.36 -30.29
CA ALA A 100 6.33 -19.59 -29.50
C ALA A 100 6.23 -19.91 -27.99
N MET A 101 5.02 -20.02 -27.45
CA MET A 101 4.79 -20.39 -26.05
C MET A 101 5.17 -21.85 -25.78
N ASP A 102 4.93 -22.76 -26.72
CA ASP A 102 5.37 -24.15 -26.63
C ASP A 102 6.89 -24.25 -26.60
N LEU A 103 7.59 -23.53 -27.49
CA LEU A 103 9.05 -23.51 -27.55
C LEU A 103 9.68 -22.92 -26.28
N LEU A 104 9.05 -21.93 -25.67
CA LEU A 104 9.47 -21.33 -24.40
C LEU A 104 9.07 -22.17 -23.17
N GLY A 105 8.34 -23.28 -23.36
CA GLY A 105 7.87 -24.13 -22.27
C GLY A 105 6.87 -23.45 -21.34
N VAL A 106 6.05 -22.53 -21.86
CA VAL A 106 5.05 -21.79 -21.06
C VAL A 106 3.93 -22.74 -20.63
N GLU A 107 3.77 -22.87 -19.31
CA GLU A 107 2.70 -23.67 -18.72
C GLU A 107 1.30 -23.21 -19.18
N THR A 108 0.39 -24.15 -19.40
CA THR A 108 -0.96 -23.88 -19.90
C THR A 108 -1.75 -22.91 -19.02
N SER A 109 -1.53 -22.95 -17.71
CA SER A 109 -2.14 -22.08 -16.70
C SER A 109 -1.77 -20.59 -16.89
N LEU A 110 -0.60 -20.30 -17.46
CA LEU A 110 -0.05 -18.95 -17.61
C LEU A 110 -0.42 -18.32 -18.95
N ARG A 111 -0.76 -19.12 -19.96
CA ARG A 111 -1.04 -18.66 -21.33
C ARG A 111 -2.12 -17.59 -21.43
N PRO A 112 -3.26 -17.65 -20.70
CA PRO A 112 -4.27 -16.58 -20.77
C PRO A 112 -3.73 -15.22 -20.33
N ASP A 113 -2.91 -15.20 -19.28
CA ASP A 113 -2.30 -13.97 -18.76
C ASP A 113 -1.26 -13.40 -19.74
N ILE A 114 -0.48 -14.27 -20.40
CA ILE A 114 0.46 -13.87 -21.45
C ILE A 114 -0.28 -13.32 -22.67
N LEU A 115 -1.31 -14.00 -23.16
CA LEU A 115 -2.10 -13.54 -24.30
C LEU A 115 -2.73 -12.17 -24.03
N LYS A 116 -3.29 -11.98 -22.83
CA LYS A 116 -3.81 -10.67 -22.41
C LYS A 116 -2.73 -9.59 -22.42
N SER A 117 -1.51 -9.91 -21.97
CA SER A 117 -0.39 -8.97 -22.03
C SER A 117 0.01 -8.63 -23.47
N ILE A 118 -0.09 -9.55 -24.43
CA ILE A 118 0.19 -9.28 -25.86
C ILE A 118 -0.84 -8.29 -26.42
N GLN A 119 -2.13 -8.54 -26.18
CA GLN A 119 -3.25 -7.74 -26.71
C GLN A 119 -3.30 -6.30 -26.18
N ILE A 120 -2.76 -6.03 -24.99
CA ILE A 120 -2.71 -4.68 -24.42
C ILE A 120 -1.71 -3.78 -25.17
N HIS A 121 -0.74 -4.36 -25.87
CA HIS A 121 0.35 -3.63 -26.53
C HIS A 121 0.33 -3.73 -28.07
N GLU A 122 -0.77 -4.21 -28.66
CA GLU A 122 -1.10 -4.08 -30.09
C GLU A 122 -1.85 -2.76 -30.35
#